data_AF-A0A6A5UR83-F1
#
_entry.id   AF-A0A6A5UR83-F1
#
_cell.length_a   1.000
_cell.length_b   1.000
_cell.length_c   1.000
_cell.angle_alpha   90.00
_cell.angle_beta   90.00
_cell.angle_gamma   90.00
#
_symmetry.space_group_name_H-M   'P 1'
#
loop_
_entity.id
_entity.type
_entity.pdbx_description
1 polymer ?
#
loop_
_entity_poly.entity_id
_entity_poly.type
_entity_poly.pdbx_seq_one_letter_code
_entity_poly.pdbx_strand_id
1 'polypeptide(L)'
;MASTCKHAKSCVYCVLPDLPSTPPPQWRPLKINNLRTFRVADLPEGTDRGSPIALFDLFFDAKVMEQIVYFTNDRAAYAHPQLPSARGWKPTSPGELYTYFAIVVYMAVHREPLLAEYWSRGYKNAPTHKLNDFMGCTRWHQLDRYLYTAEVS
;
A
#
# COMPACT_ATOMS: atom_id res chain seq x y z
N MET A 1 -34.28 35.20 12.33
CA MET A 1 -34.31 34.62 10.97
C MET A 1 -33.16 33.64 10.85
N ALA A 2 -33.44 32.34 10.91
CA ALA A 2 -32.49 31.28 10.60
C ALA A 2 -33.20 30.33 9.64
N SER A 3 -32.73 30.30 8.40
CA SER A 3 -33.26 29.46 7.33
C SER A 3 -32.75 28.04 7.51
N THR A 4 -33.67 27.08 7.54
CA THR A 4 -33.36 25.65 7.55
C THR A 4 -33.05 25.20 6.13
N CYS A 5 -31.95 24.49 5.93
CA CYS A 5 -31.71 23.71 4.71
C CYS A 5 -31.64 22.23 5.06
N LYS A 6 -32.79 21.57 4.89
CA LYS A 6 -32.93 20.11 4.90
C LYS A 6 -32.39 19.58 3.58
N HIS A 7 -31.35 18.75 3.61
CA HIS A 7 -31.05 17.78 2.55
C HIS A 7 -30.36 16.55 3.17
N ALA A 8 -31.17 15.67 3.76
CA ALA A 8 -30.76 14.28 3.99
C ALA A 8 -30.92 13.55 2.64
N LYS A 9 -29.81 13.34 1.93
CA LYS A 9 -29.79 12.48 0.74
C LYS A 9 -29.48 11.06 1.18
N SER A 10 -30.54 10.26 1.16
CA SER A 10 -30.62 8.83 0.88
C SER A 10 -29.30 8.06 0.95
N CYS A 11 -29.08 7.39 2.07
CA CYS A 11 -28.16 6.26 2.14
C CYS A 11 -28.80 5.14 1.30
N VAL A 12 -28.31 4.95 0.08
CA VAL A 12 -28.62 3.77 -0.71
C VAL A 12 -28.16 2.59 0.14
N TYR A 13 -29.13 1.76 0.55
CA TYR A 13 -28.94 0.55 1.32
C TYR A 13 -27.68 -0.20 0.84
N CYS A 14 -26.60 -0.12 1.61
CA CYS A 14 -25.59 -1.16 1.61
C CYS A 14 -26.26 -2.39 2.24
N VAL A 15 -27.02 -3.14 1.45
CA VAL A 15 -27.44 -4.48 1.86
C VAL A 15 -26.15 -5.28 1.92
N LEU A 16 -25.59 -5.39 3.13
CA LEU A 16 -24.53 -6.35 3.38
C LEU A 16 -25.06 -7.71 2.93
N PRO A 17 -24.30 -8.49 2.15
CA PRO A 17 -24.72 -9.83 1.80
C PRO A 17 -24.99 -10.59 3.09
N ASP A 18 -26.10 -11.33 3.13
CA ASP A 18 -26.42 -12.18 4.25
C ASP A 18 -25.20 -13.08 4.52
N LEU A 19 -24.65 -12.98 5.74
CA LEU A 19 -23.56 -13.84 6.15
C LEU A 19 -24.04 -15.29 5.97
N PRO A 20 -23.18 -16.19 5.44
CA PRO A 20 -23.51 -17.59 5.34
C PRO A 20 -24.03 -18.08 6.70
N SER A 21 -25.26 -18.59 6.72
CA SER A 21 -25.89 -19.16 7.93
C SER A 21 -25.19 -20.43 8.40
N THR A 22 -24.35 -21.01 7.55
CA THR A 22 -23.45 -22.10 7.92
C THR A 22 -22.34 -21.56 8.82
N PRO A 23 -22.14 -22.13 10.02
CA PRO A 23 -20.99 -21.78 10.83
C PRO A 23 -19.71 -22.00 10.01
N PRO A 24 -18.68 -21.17 10.20
CA PRO A 24 -17.39 -21.40 9.56
C PRO A 24 -16.94 -22.83 9.89
N PRO A 25 -16.24 -23.50 8.95
CA PRO A 25 -15.69 -24.81 9.23
C PRO A 25 -14.86 -24.75 10.52
N GLN A 26 -14.92 -25.82 11.31
CA GLN A 26 -14.15 -25.92 12.55
C GLN A 26 -12.69 -25.54 12.27
N TRP A 27 -12.18 -24.55 12.99
CA TRP A 27 -10.83 -24.05 12.79
C TRP A 27 -9.85 -25.22 12.86
N ARG A 28 -9.08 -25.39 11.79
CA ARG A 28 -7.96 -26.34 11.74
C ARG A 28 -6.68 -25.51 11.72
N PRO A 29 -5.78 -25.67 12.70
CA PRO A 29 -4.48 -25.04 12.63
C PRO A 29 -3.79 -25.43 11.33
N LEU A 30 -3.18 -24.46 10.67
CA LEU A 30 -2.29 -24.73 9.56
C LEU A 30 -1.17 -25.65 10.08
N LYS A 31 -1.03 -26.86 9.50
CA LYS A 31 0.09 -27.75 9.83
C LYS A 31 1.35 -27.16 9.21
N ILE A 32 2.11 -26.43 10.00
CA ILE A 32 3.43 -25.94 9.61
C ILE A 32 4.42 -27.09 9.81
N ASN A 33 4.76 -27.79 8.72
CA ASN A 33 5.74 -28.88 8.73
C ASN A 33 7.17 -28.32 8.71
N ASN A 34 7.53 -27.49 9.70
CA ASN A 34 8.92 -27.10 9.89
C ASN A 34 9.65 -28.30 10.51
N LEU A 35 10.35 -29.08 9.69
CA LEU A 35 11.35 -30.03 10.17
C LEU A 35 12.30 -29.23 11.07
N ARG A 36 12.28 -29.55 12.37
CA ARG A 36 12.66 -28.68 13.49
C ARG A 36 14.15 -28.33 13.55
N THR A 37 14.67 -27.60 12.57
CA THR A 37 15.92 -26.86 12.75
C THR A 37 15.55 -25.51 13.33
N PHE A 38 15.33 -25.47 14.65
CA PHE A 38 15.12 -24.21 15.35
C PHE A 38 16.24 -23.24 14.96
N ARG A 39 15.86 -22.02 14.53
CA ARG A 39 16.69 -20.86 14.14
C ARG A 39 17.11 -20.72 12.67
N VAL A 40 16.71 -21.60 11.76
CA VAL A 40 17.06 -21.43 10.33
C VAL A 40 15.81 -21.35 9.48
N ALA A 41 15.62 -20.22 8.79
CA ALA A 41 14.59 -20.09 7.77
C ALA A 41 14.92 -21.01 6.58
N ASP A 42 13.93 -21.79 6.17
CA ASP A 42 13.99 -22.61 4.97
C ASP A 42 13.75 -21.70 3.76
N LEU A 43 14.84 -21.15 3.21
CA LEU A 43 14.82 -20.23 2.08
C LEU A 43 15.28 -20.95 0.81
N PRO A 44 14.82 -20.51 -0.37
CA PRO A 44 15.31 -21.03 -1.64
C PRO A 44 16.84 -20.96 -1.72
N GLU A 45 17.44 -21.98 -2.35
CA GLU A 45 18.88 -22.05 -2.53
C GLU A 45 19.42 -20.81 -3.26
N GLY A 46 20.54 -20.26 -2.77
CA GLY A 46 21.12 -19.03 -3.29
C GLY A 46 20.53 -17.72 -2.74
N THR A 47 19.47 -17.77 -1.92
CA THR A 47 18.93 -16.56 -1.27
C THR A 47 19.86 -16.07 -0.17
N ASP A 48 20.32 -14.83 -0.26
CA ASP A 48 21.10 -14.19 0.81
C ASP A 48 20.20 -13.82 2.00
N ARG A 49 20.34 -14.60 3.09
CA ARG A 49 19.65 -14.39 4.37
C ARG A 49 19.95 -13.06 5.03
N GLY A 50 21.13 -12.49 4.77
CA GLY A 50 21.58 -11.22 5.33
C GLY A 50 21.09 -10.00 4.57
N SER A 51 20.49 -10.19 3.39
CA SER A 51 20.03 -9.13 2.51
C SER A 51 18.52 -8.94 2.63
N PRO A 52 18.04 -7.84 3.25
CA PRO A 52 16.62 -7.57 3.37
C PRO A 52 15.91 -7.48 2.01
N ILE A 53 16.61 -6.99 0.98
CA ILE A 53 16.04 -6.92 -0.37
C ILE A 53 15.91 -8.32 -1.00
N ALA A 54 16.89 -9.21 -0.83
CA ALA A 54 16.79 -10.58 -1.31
C ALA A 54 15.61 -11.33 -0.67
N LEU A 55 15.34 -11.07 0.60
CA LEU A 55 14.17 -11.62 1.30
C LEU A 55 12.85 -11.02 0.82
N PHE A 56 12.82 -9.72 0.51
CA PHE A 56 11.64 -9.05 -0.02
C PHE A 56 11.29 -9.55 -1.43
N ASP A 57 12.29 -9.75 -2.27
CA ASP A 57 12.14 -10.24 -3.65
C ASP A 57 11.61 -11.67 -3.72
N LEU A 58 11.63 -12.44 -2.62
CA LEU A 58 10.93 -13.74 -2.54
C LEU A 58 9.41 -13.61 -2.70
N PHE A 59 8.85 -12.45 -2.37
CA PHE A 59 7.41 -12.18 -2.43
C PHE A 59 7.05 -11.20 -3.55
N PHE A 60 7.93 -10.25 -3.82
CA PHE A 60 7.77 -9.22 -4.84
C PHE A 60 8.90 -9.32 -5.85
N ASP A 61 8.92 -10.42 -6.59
CA ASP A 61 9.91 -10.60 -7.65
C ASP A 61 9.75 -9.56 -8.77
N ALA A 62 10.72 -9.51 -9.67
CA ALA A 62 10.72 -8.56 -10.77
C ALA A 62 9.43 -8.63 -11.62
N LYS A 63 8.87 -9.82 -11.81
CA LYS A 63 7.64 -10.00 -12.61
C LYS A 63 6.44 -9.39 -11.88
N VAL A 64 6.28 -9.67 -10.59
CA VAL A 64 5.22 -9.09 -9.76
C VAL A 64 5.35 -7.57 -9.75
N MET A 65 6.55 -7.04 -9.56
CA MET A 65 6.80 -5.59 -9.57
C MET A 65 6.41 -4.94 -10.90
N GLU A 66 6.81 -5.53 -12.03
CA GLU A 66 6.43 -5.05 -13.37
C GLU A 66 4.91 -5.10 -13.60
N GLN A 67 4.23 -6.14 -13.12
CA GLN A 67 2.78 -6.24 -13.21
C GLN A 67 2.08 -5.13 -12.41
N ILE A 68 2.53 -4.86 -11.18
CA ILE A 68 1.97 -3.79 -10.35
C ILE A 68 2.21 -2.43 -11.03
N VAL A 69 3.40 -2.20 -11.58
CA VAL A 69 3.73 -0.98 -12.32
C VAL A 69 2.80 -0.80 -13.52
N TYR A 70 2.59 -1.85 -14.31
CA TYR A 70 1.70 -1.83 -15.47
C TYR A 70 0.28 -1.44 -15.05
N PHE A 71 -0.33 -2.15 -14.10
CA PHE A 71 -1.71 -1.88 -13.66
C PHE A 71 -1.86 -0.52 -12.97
N THR A 72 -0.85 -0.08 -12.21
CA THR A 72 -0.86 1.24 -11.57
C THR A 72 -0.84 2.36 -12.62
N ASN A 73 -0.02 2.21 -13.66
CA ASN A 73 0.05 3.18 -14.76
C ASN A 73 -1.24 3.22 -15.59
N ASP A 74 -1.81 2.05 -15.89
CA ASP A 74 -3.07 1.93 -16.63
C ASP A 74 -4.25 2.54 -15.84
N ARG A 75 -4.38 2.19 -14.55
CA ARG A 75 -5.37 2.78 -13.65
C ARG A 75 -5.23 4.29 -13.55
N ALA A 76 -4.00 4.80 -13.45
CA ALA A 76 -3.77 6.24 -13.41
C ALA A 76 -4.16 6.90 -14.73
N ALA A 77 -3.90 6.30 -15.89
CA ALA A 77 -4.33 6.83 -17.18
C ALA A 77 -5.86 6.93 -17.28
N TYR A 78 -6.59 5.96 -16.74
CA TYR A 78 -8.05 5.95 -16.74
C TYR A 78 -8.69 6.89 -15.70
N ALA A 79 -8.17 6.88 -14.47
CA ALA A 79 -8.80 7.55 -13.33
C ALA A 79 -8.29 8.99 -13.09
N HIS A 80 -7.21 9.41 -13.75
CA HIS A 80 -6.63 10.73 -13.52
C HIS A 80 -7.51 11.84 -14.15
N PRO A 81 -7.88 12.88 -13.37
CA PRO A 81 -8.73 13.94 -13.87
C PRO A 81 -7.98 14.83 -14.86
N GLN A 82 -8.53 14.95 -16.07
CA GLN A 82 -8.01 15.80 -17.15
C GLN A 82 -8.35 17.29 -16.96
N LEU A 83 -8.17 17.79 -15.73
CA LEU A 83 -8.38 19.19 -15.40
C LEU A 83 -7.08 19.98 -15.62
N PRO A 84 -7.14 21.22 -16.14
CA PRO A 84 -5.94 22.05 -16.33
C PRO A 84 -5.13 22.32 -15.05
N SER A 85 -5.78 22.22 -13.88
CA SER A 85 -5.16 22.39 -12.56
C SER A 85 -4.68 21.09 -11.93
N ALA A 86 -5.04 19.93 -12.49
CA ALA A 86 -4.60 18.65 -11.97
C ALA A 86 -3.12 18.44 -12.28
N ARG A 87 -2.33 18.14 -11.25
CA ARG A 87 -0.93 17.75 -11.45
C ARG A 87 -0.89 16.47 -12.30
N GLY A 88 -0.29 16.55 -13.47
CA GLY A 88 -0.20 15.43 -14.41
C GLY A 88 0.36 14.15 -13.76
N TRP A 89 -0.17 13.00 -14.19
CA TRP A 89 0.41 11.72 -13.83
C TRP A 89 1.73 11.50 -14.58
N LYS A 90 2.76 11.09 -13.84
CA LYS A 90 4.01 10.56 -14.43
C LYS A 90 3.99 9.04 -14.26
N PRO A 91 4.20 8.26 -15.34
CA PRO A 91 4.31 6.81 -15.22
C PRO A 91 5.35 6.42 -14.17
N THR A 92 5.01 5.43 -13.34
CA THR A 92 5.90 4.87 -12.33
C THR A 92 6.76 3.75 -12.92
N SER A 93 7.78 3.35 -12.18
CA SER A 93 8.74 2.30 -12.53
C SER A 93 8.95 1.34 -11.35
N PRO A 94 9.52 0.14 -11.58
CA PRO A 94 9.79 -0.80 -10.49
C PRO A 94 10.64 -0.18 -9.37
N GLY A 95 11.68 0.59 -9.69
CA GLY A 95 12.53 1.25 -8.70
C GLY A 95 11.80 2.32 -7.87
N GLU A 96 10.86 3.05 -8.48
CA GLU A 96 10.03 3.99 -7.75
C GLU A 96 9.02 3.25 -6.84
N LEU A 97 8.50 2.12 -7.30
CA LEU A 97 7.60 1.27 -6.52
C LEU A 97 8.31 0.59 -5.33
N TYR A 98 9.56 0.14 -5.49
CA TYR A 98 10.39 -0.31 -4.36
C TYR A 98 10.57 0.81 -3.32
N THR A 99 10.78 2.04 -3.78
CA THR A 99 10.89 3.21 -2.89
C THR A 99 9.58 3.44 -2.13
N TYR A 100 8.44 3.35 -2.81
CA TYR A 100 7.12 3.44 -2.18
C TYR A 100 6.93 2.36 -1.11
N PHE A 101 7.22 1.09 -1.41
CA PHE A 101 7.09 0.00 -0.43
C PHE A 101 8.06 0.15 0.75
N ALA A 102 9.29 0.59 0.50
CA ALA A 102 10.23 0.89 1.58
C ALA A 102 9.67 1.95 2.54
N ILE A 103 8.98 2.97 2.03
CA ILE A 103 8.30 3.98 2.84
C ILE A 103 7.12 3.36 3.62
N VAL A 104 6.31 2.50 3.00
CA VAL A 104 5.21 1.79 3.70
C VAL A 104 5.75 0.93 4.85
N VAL A 105 6.83 0.18 4.63
CA VAL A 105 7.51 -0.60 5.67
C VAL A 105 8.06 0.31 6.76
N TYR A 106 8.67 1.44 6.39
CA TYR A 106 9.17 2.43 7.35
C TYR A 106 8.04 2.97 8.25
N MET A 107 6.90 3.33 7.68
CA MET A 107 5.71 3.80 8.41
C MET A 107 5.13 2.71 9.32
N ALA A 108 5.26 1.44 8.93
CA ALA A 108 4.83 0.34 9.76
C ALA A 108 5.65 0.24 11.07
N VAL A 109 6.95 0.54 11.00
CA VAL A 109 7.89 0.53 12.13
C VAL A 109 7.84 1.82 12.94
N HIS A 110 7.78 2.97 12.28
CA HIS A 110 7.74 4.30 12.90
C HIS A 110 6.36 4.89 12.71
N ARG A 111 5.48 4.77 13.70
CA ARG A 111 4.08 5.24 13.61
C ARG A 111 3.97 6.71 13.99
N GLU A 112 3.52 7.54 13.06
CA GLU A 112 3.14 8.93 13.32
C GLU A 112 1.60 9.06 13.34
N PRO A 113 1.04 10.01 14.10
CA PRO A 113 -0.41 10.19 14.18
C PRO A 113 -1.01 10.73 12.88
N LEU A 114 -0.27 11.53 12.11
CA LEU A 114 -0.71 12.05 10.82
C LEU A 114 0.28 11.72 9.70
N LEU A 115 -0.24 11.35 8.53
CA LEU A 115 0.57 11.04 7.35
C LEU A 115 1.50 12.19 6.92
N ALA A 116 1.05 13.44 7.09
CA ALA A 116 1.84 14.62 6.74
C ALA A 116 3.09 14.79 7.62
N GLU A 117 3.12 14.19 8.81
CA GLU A 117 4.24 14.33 9.76
C GLU A 117 5.48 13.56 9.30
N TYR A 118 5.30 12.53 8.47
CA TYR A 118 6.42 11.83 7.82
C TYR A 118 7.21 12.72 6.84
N TRP A 119 6.62 13.82 6.36
CA TRP A 119 7.26 14.74 5.41
C TRP A 119 7.45 16.15 5.97
N SER A 120 6.90 16.46 7.15
CA SER A 120 6.97 17.78 7.76
C SER A 120 6.97 17.68 9.29
N ARG A 121 7.70 18.56 9.97
CA ARG A 121 7.67 18.61 11.43
C ARG A 121 6.38 19.29 11.89
N GLY A 122 5.44 18.51 12.45
CA GLY A 122 4.17 19.03 12.98
C GLY A 122 4.30 19.82 14.30
N TYR A 123 5.37 19.58 15.06
CA TYR A 123 5.61 20.23 16.36
C TYR A 123 7.11 20.32 16.69
N LYS A 124 7.46 21.16 17.68
CA LYS A 124 8.85 21.55 18.00
C LYS A 124 9.81 20.37 18.25
N ASN A 125 9.29 19.27 18.80
CA ASN A 125 10.06 18.08 19.18
C ASN A 125 9.75 16.86 18.31
N ALA A 126 9.12 17.04 17.15
CA ALA A 126 8.76 15.93 16.27
C ALA A 126 10.02 15.22 15.74
N PRO A 127 9.98 13.88 15.57
CA PRO A 127 11.00 13.14 14.86
C PRO A 127 11.28 13.75 13.48
N THR A 128 12.52 13.62 13.01
CA THR A 128 12.89 14.08 11.65
C THR A 128 13.05 12.89 10.75
N HIS A 129 12.12 12.77 9.81
CA HIS A 129 12.16 11.75 8.78
C HIS A 129 12.84 12.31 7.53
N LYS A 130 13.64 11.48 6.87
CA LYS A 130 14.35 11.85 5.63
C LYS A 130 13.61 11.35 4.38
N LEU A 131 12.28 11.24 4.43
CA LEU A 131 11.51 10.69 3.30
C LEU A 131 11.61 11.57 2.04
N ASN A 132 11.76 12.89 2.19
CA ASN A 132 11.96 13.81 1.07
C ASN A 132 13.21 13.49 0.23
N ASP A 133 14.21 12.81 0.80
CA ASP A 133 15.43 12.42 0.07
C ASP A 133 15.13 11.28 -0.93
N PHE A 134 14.02 10.55 -0.76
CA PHE A 134 13.64 9.38 -1.56
C PHE A 134 12.38 9.62 -2.39
N MET A 135 11.33 10.19 -1.80
CA MET A 135 10.06 10.45 -2.47
C MET A 135 9.32 11.58 -1.78
N GLY A 136 8.92 12.60 -2.55
CA GLY A 136 8.14 13.72 -2.02
C GLY A 136 6.71 13.31 -1.66
N CYS A 137 6.14 13.96 -0.63
CA CYS A 137 4.80 13.70 -0.10
C CYS A 137 3.72 13.63 -1.18
N THR A 138 3.72 14.57 -2.14
CA THR A 138 2.75 14.58 -3.23
C THR A 138 2.87 13.36 -4.15
N ARG A 139 4.10 12.93 -4.47
CA ARG A 139 4.31 11.76 -5.33
C ARG A 139 3.89 10.48 -4.61
N TRP A 140 4.18 10.38 -3.32
CA TRP A 140 3.72 9.26 -2.50
C TRP A 140 2.19 9.14 -2.51
N HIS A 141 1.47 10.24 -2.28
CA HIS A 141 -0.01 10.24 -2.34
C HIS A 141 -0.55 9.88 -3.73
N GLN A 142 0.14 10.27 -4.81
CA GLN A 142 -0.24 9.87 -6.16
C GLN A 142 -0.11 8.36 -6.35
N LEU A 143 1.00 7.76 -5.91
CA LEU A 143 1.19 6.31 -5.99
C LEU A 143 0.18 5.58 -5.11
N ASP A 144 -0.01 6.02 -3.86
CA ASP A 144 -0.96 5.44 -2.92
C ASP A 144 -2.40 5.42 -3.48
N ARG A 145 -2.80 6.51 -4.14
CA ARG A 145 -4.14 6.64 -4.75
C ARG A 145 -4.36 5.70 -5.93
N TYR A 146 -3.34 5.48 -6.76
CA TYR A 146 -3.47 4.75 -8.02
C TYR A 146 -2.86 3.36 -8.00
N LEU A 147 -2.24 2.94 -6.89
CA LEU A 147 -1.68 1.60 -6.73
C LEU A 147 -2.73 0.55 -7.04
N TYR A 148 -2.40 -0.37 -7.94
CA TYR A 148 -3.29 -1.43 -8.36
C TYR A 148 -2.51 -2.69 -8.71
N THR A 149 -3.06 -3.86 -8.37
CA THR A 149 -2.37 -5.15 -8.45
C THR A 149 -3.08 -6.17 -9.33
N ALA A 150 -4.22 -5.80 -9.93
CA ALA A 150 -5.05 -6.67 -10.77
C ALA A 150 -5.51 -5.93 -12.03
N GLU A 151 -6.10 -6.66 -12.98
CA GLU A 151 -6.74 -6.04 -14.15
C GLU A 151 -7.96 -5.21 -13.76
N VAL A 152 -8.16 -4.09 -14.45
CA VAL A 152 -9.39 -3.30 -14.35
C VAL A 152 -10.46 -4.01 -15.20
N SER A 153 -11.30 -4.81 -14.56
CA SER A 153 -12.49 -5.43 -15.18
C SER A 153 -13.64 -4.45 -15.38
#